data_AF-A0A2G9V506-F1
#
_entry.id   AF-A0A2G9V506-F1
#
_cell.length_a   1.000
_cell.length_b   1.000
_cell.length_c   1.000
_cell.angle_alpha   90.00
_cell.angle_beta   90.00
_cell.angle_gamma   90.00
#
_symmetry.space_group_name_H-M   'P 1'
#
loop_
_entity.id
_entity.type
_entity.pdbx_description
1 polymer ?
#
loop_
_entity_poly.entity_id
_entity_poly.type
_entity_poly.pdbx_seq_one_letter_code
_entity_poly.pdbx_strand_id
1 'polypeptide(L)'
;MNAEMFCDVYGHAPTVRVFCPGHLNLIGEHIAEHGFGTIAMATDTGTEILAALNDRAEIRLVNTDEEYRPHSINLPSEWNGTTCPEWFDYLLAGWKGVMERLKTEAVGFDILMEGCIPSSVGLSSSSSIVCAAALTTWAIYTGQGFEGISREELATLCANAEQYVGQHGDRTIHLTQVLGCEDMAVRFDYYPLRTRLVNIPPIAVFDVLNCGEKPCMYGKLLPKAGWVDRETIFHK
;
A
#
# COMPACT_ATOMS: atom_id res chain seq x y z
N MET A 1 -2.36 -15.53 -8.15
CA MET A 1 -3.73 -15.99 -7.82
C MET A 1 -4.53 -16.33 -9.09
N ASN A 2 -5.56 -17.17 -9.02
CA ASN A 2 -6.44 -17.46 -10.17
C ASN A 2 -7.95 -17.37 -9.81
N ALA A 3 -8.81 -17.36 -10.81
CA ALA A 3 -10.26 -17.24 -10.61
C ALA A 3 -10.88 -18.46 -9.91
N GLU A 4 -10.29 -19.65 -10.05
CA GLU A 4 -10.77 -20.89 -9.40
C GLU A 4 -10.63 -20.79 -7.89
N MET A 5 -9.50 -20.29 -7.38
CA MET A 5 -9.30 -20.06 -5.94
C MET A 5 -10.36 -19.13 -5.36
N PHE A 6 -10.74 -18.07 -6.08
CA PHE A 6 -11.80 -17.17 -5.63
C PHE A 6 -13.17 -17.87 -5.61
N CYS A 7 -13.47 -18.68 -6.64
CA CYS A 7 -14.67 -19.51 -6.67
C CYS A 7 -14.72 -20.53 -5.51
N ASP A 8 -13.58 -21.13 -5.14
CA ASP A 8 -13.51 -22.09 -4.04
C ASP A 8 -13.79 -21.42 -2.67
N VAL A 9 -13.34 -20.17 -2.49
CA VAL A 9 -13.54 -19.41 -1.25
C VAL A 9 -14.96 -18.86 -1.14
N TYR A 10 -15.50 -18.27 -2.21
CA TYR A 10 -16.74 -17.49 -2.15
C TYR A 10 -17.94 -18.14 -2.87
N GLY A 11 -17.72 -19.16 -3.71
CA GLY A 11 -18.76 -19.87 -4.45
C GLY A 11 -19.24 -19.18 -5.73
N HIS A 12 -18.56 -18.11 -6.17
CA HIS A 12 -18.84 -17.40 -7.42
C HIS A 12 -17.57 -16.83 -8.05
N ALA A 13 -17.63 -16.43 -9.32
CA ALA A 13 -16.49 -15.87 -10.03
C ALA A 13 -16.18 -14.42 -9.59
N PRO A 14 -14.89 -14.00 -9.63
CA PRO A 14 -14.52 -12.60 -9.46
C PRO A 14 -14.91 -11.79 -10.70
N THR A 15 -15.21 -10.51 -10.51
CA THR A 15 -15.53 -9.55 -11.60
C THR A 15 -14.46 -8.49 -11.78
N VAL A 16 -13.60 -8.30 -10.78
CA VAL A 16 -12.49 -7.34 -10.77
C VAL A 16 -11.19 -8.08 -10.44
N ARG A 17 -10.12 -7.74 -11.16
CA ARG A 17 -8.74 -8.14 -10.85
C ARG A 17 -7.86 -6.90 -10.86
N VAL A 18 -7.11 -6.68 -9.80
CA VAL A 18 -6.18 -5.56 -9.66
C VAL A 18 -4.84 -6.09 -9.22
N PHE A 19 -3.77 -5.58 -9.84
CA PHE A 19 -2.41 -5.75 -9.37
C PHE A 19 -1.82 -4.36 -9.08
N CYS A 20 -1.19 -4.22 -7.92
CA CYS A 20 -0.44 -3.03 -7.56
C CYS A 20 1.00 -3.45 -7.18
N PRO A 21 2.03 -2.97 -7.88
CA PRO A 21 3.40 -3.35 -7.57
C PRO A 21 3.87 -2.80 -6.22
N GLY A 22 4.96 -3.36 -5.72
CA GLY A 22 5.75 -2.73 -4.67
C GLY A 22 6.51 -1.50 -5.18
N HIS A 23 7.26 -0.89 -4.28
CA HIS A 23 8.06 0.29 -4.56
C HIS A 23 9.50 0.04 -4.13
N LEU A 24 10.43 0.38 -5.01
CA LEU A 24 11.86 0.41 -4.73
C LEU A 24 12.37 1.82 -4.93
N ASN A 25 12.95 2.42 -3.88
CA ASN A 25 13.71 3.65 -4.06
C ASN A 25 15.07 3.29 -4.65
N LEU A 26 15.43 3.90 -5.78
CA LEU A 26 16.74 3.68 -6.40
C LEU A 26 17.80 4.60 -5.82
N ILE A 27 17.42 5.87 -5.59
CA ILE A 27 18.27 6.86 -4.93
C ILE A 27 17.43 8.04 -4.43
N GLY A 28 17.78 8.53 -3.25
CA GLY A 28 17.25 9.77 -2.70
C GLY A 28 16.42 9.57 -1.43
N GLU A 29 16.83 8.63 -0.60
CA GLU A 29 16.29 8.44 0.74
C GLU A 29 16.51 9.71 1.58
N HIS A 30 15.46 10.17 2.28
CA HIS A 30 15.52 11.28 3.23
C HIS A 30 15.96 12.65 2.66
N ILE A 31 15.92 12.83 1.34
CA ILE A 31 16.19 14.12 0.69
C ILE A 31 14.94 14.75 0.05
N ALA A 32 13.87 13.97 -0.11
CA ALA A 32 12.59 14.42 -0.65
C ALA A 32 11.95 15.49 0.24
N GLU A 33 11.99 15.30 1.56
CA GLU A 33 11.51 16.26 2.57
C GLU A 33 12.29 17.59 2.55
N HIS A 34 13.46 17.60 1.90
CA HIS A 34 14.31 18.77 1.72
C HIS A 34 14.20 19.38 0.31
N GLY A 35 13.35 18.82 -0.57
CA GLY A 35 13.10 19.34 -1.91
C GLY A 35 14.01 18.84 -3.01
N PHE A 36 14.85 17.85 -2.74
CA PHE A 36 15.75 17.30 -3.76
C PHE A 36 15.07 16.21 -4.56
N GLY A 37 15.42 16.12 -5.84
CA GLY A 37 14.86 15.10 -6.72
C GLY A 37 15.27 13.69 -6.31
N THR A 38 14.34 12.75 -6.49
CA THR A 38 14.51 11.33 -6.15
C THR A 38 14.18 10.46 -7.37
N ILE A 39 14.64 9.21 -7.35
CA ILE A 39 14.32 8.24 -8.40
C ILE A 39 13.88 6.94 -7.72
N ALA A 40 12.70 6.46 -8.08
CA ALA A 40 12.14 5.20 -7.61
C ALA A 40 11.63 4.37 -8.78
N MET A 41 11.38 3.08 -8.57
CA MET A 41 10.78 2.20 -9.56
C MET A 41 9.75 1.28 -8.93
N ALA A 42 8.79 0.85 -9.73
CA ALA A 42 7.86 -0.21 -9.33
C ALA A 42 8.58 -1.57 -9.39
N THR A 43 8.25 -2.48 -8.46
CA THR A 43 8.76 -3.85 -8.49
C THR A 43 7.88 -4.76 -9.35
N ASP A 44 8.40 -5.91 -9.74
CA ASP A 44 7.65 -6.98 -10.42
C ASP A 44 6.76 -7.78 -9.45
N THR A 45 7.11 -7.81 -8.17
CA THR A 45 6.26 -8.30 -7.08
C THR A 45 5.30 -7.22 -6.58
N GLY A 46 4.15 -7.63 -6.04
CA GLY A 46 3.11 -6.69 -5.64
C GLY A 46 1.98 -7.33 -4.84
N THR A 47 0.90 -6.57 -4.69
CA THR A 47 -0.38 -7.04 -4.16
C THR A 47 -1.33 -7.30 -5.32
N GLU A 48 -1.88 -8.51 -5.36
CA GLU A 48 -2.94 -8.90 -6.27
C GLU A 48 -4.26 -9.04 -5.52
N ILE A 49 -5.34 -8.51 -6.08
CA ILE A 49 -6.70 -8.63 -5.54
C ILE A 49 -7.65 -9.15 -6.62
N LEU A 50 -8.44 -10.15 -6.26
CA LEU A 50 -9.66 -10.54 -6.96
C LEU A 50 -10.87 -10.11 -6.13
N ALA A 51 -11.88 -9.53 -6.77
CA ALA A 51 -13.08 -9.08 -6.07
C ALA A 51 -14.36 -9.21 -6.89
N ALA A 52 -15.49 -9.29 -6.19
CA ALA A 52 -16.83 -9.28 -6.79
C ALA A 52 -17.87 -8.81 -5.76
N LEU A 53 -18.96 -8.19 -6.23
CA LEU A 53 -20.15 -7.93 -5.40
C LEU A 53 -20.71 -9.24 -4.85
N ASN A 54 -21.25 -9.20 -3.63
CA ASN A 54 -21.67 -10.40 -2.92
C ASN A 54 -23.15 -10.41 -2.48
N ASP A 55 -23.92 -9.38 -2.87
CA ASP A 55 -25.33 -9.16 -2.51
C ASP A 55 -25.62 -9.22 -0.99
N ARG A 56 -24.60 -9.01 -0.15
CA ARG A 56 -24.70 -8.96 1.31
C ARG A 56 -24.47 -7.54 1.82
N ALA A 57 -24.85 -7.31 3.07
CA ALA A 57 -24.50 -6.08 3.79
C ALA A 57 -23.16 -6.24 4.54
N GLU A 58 -22.15 -6.82 3.90
CA GLU A 58 -20.81 -6.99 4.49
C GLU A 58 -19.71 -6.99 3.42
N ILE A 59 -18.52 -6.54 3.80
CA ILE A 59 -17.29 -6.71 3.02
C ILE A 59 -16.53 -7.89 3.64
N ARG A 60 -16.21 -8.91 2.85
CA ARG A 60 -15.50 -10.11 3.31
C ARG A 60 -14.10 -10.15 2.71
N LEU A 61 -13.10 -10.38 3.56
CA LEU A 61 -11.69 -10.27 3.22
C LEU A 61 -10.98 -11.59 3.55
N VAL A 62 -10.35 -12.19 2.53
CA VAL A 62 -9.54 -13.40 2.68
C VAL A 62 -8.18 -13.17 2.06
N ASN A 63 -7.14 -13.61 2.75
CA ASN A 63 -5.79 -13.68 2.22
C ASN A 63 -5.49 -15.12 1.77
N THR A 64 -4.70 -15.29 0.72
CA THR A 64 -4.24 -16.63 0.28
C THR A 64 -3.26 -17.27 1.26
N ASP A 65 -2.56 -16.46 2.07
CA ASP A 65 -1.72 -16.93 3.15
C ASP A 65 -2.54 -17.12 4.44
N GLU A 66 -2.61 -18.37 4.91
CA GLU A 66 -3.40 -18.80 6.07
C GLU A 66 -2.93 -18.18 7.40
N GLU A 67 -1.71 -17.62 7.46
CA GLU A 67 -1.26 -16.86 8.63
C GLU A 67 -2.14 -15.62 8.87
N TYR A 68 -2.71 -15.05 7.80
CA TYR A 68 -3.62 -13.92 7.87
C TYR A 68 -5.07 -14.39 7.90
N ARG A 69 -5.66 -14.40 9.10
CA ARG A 69 -7.03 -14.87 9.32
C ARG A 69 -8.04 -14.06 8.51
N PRO A 70 -9.07 -14.71 7.92
CA PRO A 70 -10.20 -14.04 7.29
C PRO A 70 -10.86 -13.01 8.21
N HIS A 71 -11.36 -11.94 7.61
CA HIS A 71 -12.04 -10.87 8.33
C HIS A 71 -13.29 -10.43 7.56
N SER A 72 -14.32 -9.93 8.25
CA SER A 72 -15.46 -9.28 7.60
C SER A 72 -15.93 -8.08 8.40
N ILE A 73 -16.44 -7.08 7.67
CA ILE A 73 -17.05 -5.88 8.26
C ILE A 73 -18.49 -5.74 7.77
N ASN A 74 -19.42 -5.51 8.71
CA ASN A 74 -20.81 -5.23 8.37
C ASN A 74 -20.96 -3.82 7.79
N LEU A 75 -21.95 -3.65 6.92
CA LEU A 75 -22.33 -2.37 6.34
C LEU A 75 -23.72 -1.93 6.87
N PRO A 76 -23.88 -0.65 7.23
CA PRO A 76 -22.88 0.41 7.24
C PRO A 76 -21.79 0.15 8.31
N SER A 77 -20.53 0.41 7.96
CA SER A 77 -19.38 0.23 8.87
C SER A 77 -19.08 1.53 9.61
N GLU A 78 -18.83 1.43 10.92
CA GLU A 78 -18.35 2.53 11.76
C GLU A 78 -16.81 2.63 11.79
N TRP A 79 -16.10 1.83 10.97
CA TRP A 79 -14.64 1.86 10.93
C TRP A 79 -14.13 3.24 10.47
N ASN A 80 -13.23 3.81 11.27
CA ASN A 80 -12.64 5.13 11.08
C ASN A 80 -11.12 5.13 11.30
N GLY A 81 -10.48 3.97 11.10
CA GLY A 81 -9.05 3.79 11.28
C GLY A 81 -8.64 3.20 12.63
N THR A 82 -7.35 2.89 12.75
CA THR A 82 -6.69 2.30 13.91
C THR A 82 -5.23 2.74 14.00
N THR A 83 -4.68 2.76 15.21
CA THR A 83 -3.25 2.99 15.46
C THR A 83 -2.46 1.70 15.64
N CYS A 84 -3.14 0.55 15.70
CA CYS A 84 -2.55 -0.78 15.79
C CYS A 84 -3.13 -1.62 14.63
N PRO A 85 -2.69 -1.37 13.38
CA PRO A 85 -3.29 -1.98 12.21
C PRO A 85 -3.01 -3.48 12.11
N GLU A 86 -4.05 -4.25 11.82
CA GLU A 86 -3.96 -5.59 11.27
C GLU A 86 -3.89 -5.52 9.73
N TRP A 87 -3.65 -6.67 9.08
CA TRP A 87 -3.47 -6.74 7.63
C TRP A 87 -4.68 -6.18 6.84
N PHE A 88 -5.89 -6.42 7.33
CA PHE A 88 -7.12 -5.98 6.67
C PHE A 88 -7.36 -4.48 6.82
N ASP A 89 -6.79 -3.80 7.82
CA ASP A 89 -6.98 -2.36 8.01
C ASP A 89 -6.40 -1.55 6.84
N TYR A 90 -5.36 -2.07 6.17
CA TYR A 90 -4.82 -1.46 4.95
C TYR A 90 -5.79 -1.55 3.77
N LEU A 91 -6.53 -2.66 3.64
CA LEU A 91 -7.61 -2.78 2.66
C LEU A 91 -8.75 -1.82 2.98
N LEU A 92 -9.13 -1.73 4.27
CA LEU A 92 -10.18 -0.82 4.74
C LEU A 92 -9.80 0.65 4.55
N ALA A 93 -8.53 1.02 4.72
CA ALA A 93 -8.04 2.35 4.43
C ALA A 93 -8.27 2.73 2.96
N GLY A 94 -7.86 1.88 2.02
CA GLY A 94 -8.07 2.10 0.58
C GLY A 94 -9.57 2.19 0.23
N TRP A 95 -10.39 1.29 0.78
CA TRP A 95 -11.85 1.35 0.64
C TRP A 95 -12.43 2.67 1.16
N LYS A 96 -12.07 3.07 2.39
CA LYS A 96 -12.57 4.30 3.04
C LYS A 96 -12.22 5.54 2.21
N GLY A 97 -10.99 5.64 1.72
CA GLY A 97 -10.57 6.77 0.87
C GLY A 97 -11.44 6.91 -0.38
N VAL A 98 -11.81 5.79 -1.02
CA VAL A 98 -12.72 5.80 -2.18
C VAL A 98 -14.14 6.15 -1.79
N MET A 99 -14.65 5.62 -0.68
CA MET A 99 -16.00 5.94 -0.20
C MET A 99 -16.15 7.44 0.13
N GLU A 100 -15.12 8.07 0.70
CA GLU A 100 -15.10 9.51 0.96
C GLU A 100 -15.08 10.35 -0.32
N ARG A 101 -14.44 9.83 -1.36
CA ARG A 101 -14.39 10.44 -2.68
C ARG A 101 -15.71 10.30 -3.46
N LEU A 102 -16.38 9.16 -3.36
CA LEU A 102 -17.63 8.87 -4.08
C LEU A 102 -18.87 9.40 -3.35
N LYS A 103 -18.86 9.44 -2.01
CA LYS A 103 -19.98 9.90 -1.16
C LYS A 103 -21.29 9.18 -1.47
N THR A 104 -21.21 7.87 -1.71
CA THR A 104 -22.36 6.99 -1.97
C THR A 104 -22.55 5.99 -0.84
N GLU A 105 -23.70 5.32 -0.81
CA GLU A 105 -23.94 4.20 0.11
C GLU A 105 -23.01 3.03 -0.17
N ALA A 106 -22.50 2.41 0.89
CA ALA A 106 -21.61 1.27 0.79
C ALA A 106 -22.38 0.00 0.41
N VAL A 107 -21.86 -0.74 -0.57
CA VAL A 107 -22.32 -2.08 -0.97
C VAL A 107 -21.33 -3.15 -0.52
N GLY A 108 -21.83 -4.36 -0.26
CA GLY A 108 -21.01 -5.51 0.11
C GLY A 108 -20.31 -6.14 -1.09
N PHE A 109 -19.08 -6.57 -0.87
CA PHE A 109 -18.27 -7.28 -1.85
C PHE A 109 -17.21 -8.15 -1.17
N ASP A 110 -16.68 -9.08 -1.92
CA ASP A 110 -15.66 -10.04 -1.49
C ASP A 110 -14.30 -9.67 -2.06
N ILE A 111 -13.25 -9.86 -1.27
CA ILE A 111 -11.85 -9.66 -1.65
C ILE A 111 -11.06 -10.92 -1.31
N LEU A 112 -10.48 -11.55 -2.33
CA LEU A 112 -9.35 -12.46 -2.16
C LEU A 112 -8.07 -11.71 -2.52
N MET A 113 -7.14 -11.66 -1.58
CA MET A 113 -5.87 -10.96 -1.73
C MET A 113 -4.69 -11.94 -1.68
N GLU A 114 -3.72 -11.73 -2.55
CA GLU A 114 -2.38 -12.33 -2.47
C GLU A 114 -1.35 -11.19 -2.40
N GLY A 115 -0.53 -11.20 -1.33
CA GLY A 115 0.59 -10.27 -1.19
C GLY A 115 1.90 -10.99 -1.44
N CYS A 116 2.58 -10.70 -2.55
CA CYS A 116 3.88 -11.32 -2.86
C CYS A 116 5.06 -10.53 -2.28
N ILE A 117 4.82 -9.39 -1.62
CA ILE A 117 5.87 -8.59 -0.98
C ILE A 117 6.02 -9.09 0.47
N PRO A 118 7.18 -9.65 0.86
CA PRO A 118 7.41 -10.08 2.23
C PRO A 118 7.13 -8.95 3.22
N SER A 119 6.44 -9.27 4.31
CA SER A 119 6.14 -8.27 5.34
C SER A 119 7.41 -7.63 5.88
N SER A 120 7.37 -6.30 6.03
CA SER A 120 8.40 -5.52 6.72
C SER A 120 9.79 -5.52 6.08
N VAL A 121 9.92 -5.59 4.75
CA VAL A 121 11.23 -5.56 4.06
C VAL A 121 11.58 -4.23 3.39
N GLY A 122 10.84 -3.16 3.68
CA GLY A 122 11.11 -1.82 3.14
C GLY A 122 10.68 -1.60 1.68
N LEU A 123 9.91 -2.53 1.09
CA LEU A 123 9.38 -2.44 -0.28
C LEU A 123 7.97 -1.83 -0.36
N SER A 124 7.56 -1.11 0.69
CA SER A 124 6.25 -0.45 0.80
C SER A 124 5.04 -1.38 0.55
N SER A 125 5.06 -2.57 1.16
CA SER A 125 3.97 -3.55 1.03
C SER A 125 2.61 -3.00 1.49
N SER A 126 2.58 -2.20 2.56
CA SER A 126 1.36 -1.52 3.03
C SER A 126 0.75 -0.61 1.96
N SER A 127 1.57 0.22 1.30
CA SER A 127 1.10 1.15 0.27
C SER A 127 0.59 0.42 -0.98
N SER A 128 1.22 -0.71 -1.32
CA SER A 128 0.75 -1.59 -2.40
C SER A 128 -0.67 -2.12 -2.12
N ILE A 129 -0.92 -2.57 -0.89
CA ILE A 129 -2.24 -3.04 -0.44
C ILE A 129 -3.28 -1.91 -0.50
N VAL A 130 -2.96 -0.73 0.02
CA VAL A 130 -3.86 0.43 0.03
C VAL A 130 -4.24 0.84 -1.40
N CYS A 131 -3.25 0.94 -2.30
CA CYS A 131 -3.49 1.24 -3.72
C CYS A 131 -4.34 0.18 -4.42
N ALA A 132 -4.03 -1.11 -4.21
CA ALA A 132 -4.80 -2.20 -4.79
C ALA A 132 -6.26 -2.18 -4.30
N ALA A 133 -6.46 -1.96 -2.99
CA ALA A 133 -7.79 -1.89 -2.39
C ALA A 133 -8.60 -0.68 -2.89
N ALA A 134 -7.96 0.48 -3.01
CA ALA A 134 -8.59 1.68 -3.54
C ALA A 134 -9.01 1.48 -5.00
N LEU A 135 -8.13 0.98 -5.87
CA LEU A 135 -8.48 0.74 -7.27
C LEU A 135 -9.55 -0.36 -7.43
N THR A 136 -9.49 -1.40 -6.60
CA THR A 136 -10.52 -2.46 -6.55
C THR A 136 -11.87 -1.88 -6.15
N THR A 137 -11.91 -1.09 -5.08
CA THR A 137 -13.15 -0.43 -4.61
C THR A 137 -13.69 0.49 -5.69
N TRP A 138 -12.83 1.30 -6.30
CA TRP A 138 -13.21 2.18 -7.40
C TRP A 138 -13.85 1.40 -8.56
N ALA A 139 -13.23 0.29 -8.99
CA ALA A 139 -13.74 -0.55 -10.07
C ALA A 139 -15.07 -1.22 -9.71
N ILE A 140 -15.24 -1.69 -8.47
CA ILE A 140 -16.52 -2.28 -8.01
C ILE A 140 -17.66 -1.27 -8.07
N TYR A 141 -17.42 -0.02 -7.67
CA TYR A 141 -18.48 0.99 -7.58
C TYR A 141 -18.76 1.71 -8.90
N THR A 142 -17.76 1.85 -9.77
CA THR A 142 -17.88 2.64 -11.01
C THR A 142 -17.89 1.79 -12.26
N GLY A 143 -17.43 0.54 -12.20
CA GLY A 143 -17.16 -0.30 -13.37
C GLY A 143 -15.99 0.19 -14.22
N GLN A 144 -15.16 1.11 -13.71
CA GLN A 144 -14.05 1.73 -14.45
C GLN A 144 -12.70 1.51 -13.76
N GLY A 145 -11.62 1.45 -14.54
CA GLY A 145 -10.26 1.50 -14.03
C GLY A 145 -9.70 2.92 -14.11
N PHE A 146 -8.50 3.05 -14.67
CA PHE A 146 -7.84 4.35 -14.87
C PHE A 146 -8.50 5.23 -15.95
N GLU A 147 -9.54 4.75 -16.62
CA GLU A 147 -10.41 5.58 -17.47
C GLU A 147 -11.34 6.49 -16.65
N GLY A 148 -11.65 6.08 -15.40
CA GLY A 148 -12.54 6.82 -14.49
C GLY A 148 -11.82 7.64 -13.42
N ILE A 149 -10.59 7.25 -13.05
CA ILE A 149 -9.77 7.93 -12.05
C ILE A 149 -8.33 8.11 -12.56
N SER A 150 -7.79 9.32 -12.42
CA SER A 150 -6.39 9.56 -12.79
C SER A 150 -5.43 8.87 -11.81
N ARG A 151 -4.24 8.50 -12.28
CA ARG A 151 -3.20 7.89 -11.44
C ARG A 151 -2.79 8.83 -10.30
N GLU A 152 -2.69 10.14 -10.58
CA GLU A 152 -2.36 11.17 -9.61
C GLU A 152 -3.44 11.33 -8.53
N GLU A 153 -4.71 11.27 -8.93
CA GLU A 153 -5.84 11.32 -7.98
C GLU A 153 -5.87 10.07 -7.11
N LEU A 154 -5.72 8.88 -7.69
CA LEU A 154 -5.66 7.62 -6.93
C LEU A 154 -4.48 7.64 -5.94
N ALA A 155 -3.30 8.06 -6.38
CA ALA A 155 -2.12 8.13 -5.51
C ALA A 155 -2.29 9.13 -4.36
N THR A 156 -2.93 10.28 -4.62
CA THR A 156 -3.22 11.28 -3.59
C THR A 156 -4.25 10.75 -2.59
N LEU A 157 -5.28 10.06 -3.08
CA LEU A 157 -6.28 9.41 -2.24
C LEU A 157 -5.64 8.36 -1.33
N CYS A 158 -4.77 7.50 -1.87
CA CYS A 158 -4.10 6.44 -1.11
C CYS A 158 -3.13 7.00 -0.06
N ALA A 159 -2.38 8.06 -0.39
CA ALA A 159 -1.50 8.74 0.56
C ALA A 159 -2.27 9.33 1.76
N ASN A 160 -3.46 9.87 1.52
CA ASN A 160 -4.33 10.35 2.60
C ASN A 160 -4.94 9.17 3.39
N ALA A 161 -5.35 8.10 2.69
CA ALA A 161 -5.96 6.92 3.30
C ALA A 161 -5.02 6.20 4.29
N GLU A 162 -3.71 6.20 4.07
CA GLU A 162 -2.75 5.61 5.00
C GLU A 162 -2.76 6.25 6.40
N GLN A 163 -3.30 7.46 6.55
CA GLN A 163 -3.50 8.09 7.85
C GLN A 163 -4.49 7.29 8.73
N TYR A 164 -5.42 6.56 8.12
CA TYR A 164 -6.35 5.69 8.85
C TYR A 164 -5.65 4.51 9.53
N VAL A 165 -4.43 4.16 9.14
CA VAL A 165 -3.64 3.10 9.78
C VAL A 165 -2.45 3.67 10.56
N GLY A 166 -2.51 4.97 10.90
CA GLY A 166 -1.49 5.65 11.68
C GLY A 166 -0.20 5.96 10.92
N GLN A 167 -0.20 5.80 9.59
CA GLN A 167 0.96 6.07 8.74
C GLN A 167 0.84 7.43 8.04
N HIS A 168 1.97 8.11 7.85
CA HIS A 168 2.02 9.31 7.02
C HIS A 168 2.36 8.88 5.60
N GLY A 169 1.34 8.75 4.76
CA GLY A 169 1.52 8.24 3.41
C GLY A 169 2.31 9.20 2.53
N ASP A 170 3.42 8.71 1.96
CA ASP A 170 4.19 9.46 0.97
C ASP A 170 3.57 9.26 -0.41
N ARG A 171 2.97 10.33 -0.95
CA ARG A 171 2.36 10.33 -2.28
C ARG A 171 3.32 9.84 -3.38
N THR A 172 4.63 10.03 -3.26
CA THR A 172 5.60 9.57 -4.27
C THR A 172 5.76 8.04 -4.29
N ILE A 173 5.56 7.36 -3.16
CA ILE A 173 5.48 5.90 -3.10
C ILE A 173 4.26 5.44 -3.90
N HIS A 174 3.07 5.96 -3.56
CA HIS A 174 1.82 5.62 -4.25
C HIS A 174 1.89 5.95 -5.75
N LEU A 175 2.44 7.12 -6.11
CA LEU A 175 2.65 7.54 -7.50
C LEU A 175 3.57 6.57 -8.24
N THR A 176 4.65 6.10 -7.63
CA THR A 176 5.55 5.13 -8.27
C THR A 176 4.82 3.83 -8.58
N GLN A 177 3.99 3.35 -7.64
CA GLN A 177 3.25 2.11 -7.81
C GLN A 177 2.22 2.19 -8.94
N VAL A 178 1.57 3.34 -9.08
CA VAL A 178 0.58 3.53 -10.14
C VAL A 178 1.17 4.05 -11.45
N LEU A 179 2.32 4.73 -11.47
CA LEU A 179 2.96 5.21 -12.71
C LEU A 179 4.00 4.23 -13.27
N GLY A 180 4.34 3.18 -12.52
CA GLY A 180 5.34 2.18 -12.89
C GLY A 180 5.12 1.64 -14.31
N CYS A 181 6.22 1.51 -15.04
CA CYS A 181 6.26 1.01 -16.39
C CYS A 181 7.49 0.11 -16.53
N GLU A 182 7.35 -0.98 -17.28
CA GLU A 182 8.45 -1.92 -17.54
C GLU A 182 9.66 -1.18 -18.11
N ASP A 183 10.86 -1.55 -17.66
CA ASP A 183 12.14 -0.92 -18.02
C ASP A 183 12.30 0.58 -17.70
N MET A 184 11.39 1.15 -16.90
CA MET A 184 11.40 2.56 -16.51
C MET A 184 11.45 2.75 -15.00
N ALA A 185 12.12 3.82 -14.57
CA ALA A 185 11.99 4.39 -13.25
C ALA A 185 11.19 5.71 -13.30
N VAL A 186 10.69 6.16 -12.16
CA VAL A 186 10.01 7.43 -11.97
C VAL A 186 10.97 8.39 -11.26
N ARG A 187 11.30 9.48 -11.93
CA ARG A 187 11.98 10.62 -11.32
C ARG A 187 10.94 11.59 -10.75
N PHE A 188 11.17 12.01 -9.51
CA PHE A 188 10.42 13.08 -8.87
C PHE A 188 11.30 14.33 -8.78
N ASP A 189 10.77 15.47 -9.20
CA ASP A 189 11.34 16.79 -8.91
C ASP A 189 10.36 17.53 -8.00
N TYR A 190 10.85 18.22 -6.97
CA TYR A 190 10.02 18.87 -5.95
C TYR A 190 10.01 20.39 -6.15
N TYR A 191 8.97 21.04 -5.61
CA TYR A 191 8.75 22.50 -5.71
C TYR A 191 8.64 23.06 -7.15
N PRO A 192 7.57 22.72 -7.92
CA PRO A 192 6.44 21.87 -7.56
C PRO A 192 6.72 20.37 -7.84
N LEU A 193 5.91 19.49 -7.25
CA LEU A 193 6.01 18.05 -7.53
C LEU A 193 5.75 17.80 -9.03
N ARG A 194 6.75 17.24 -9.71
CA ARG A 194 6.66 16.77 -11.09
C ARG A 194 7.19 15.36 -11.19
N THR A 195 6.56 14.56 -12.05
CA THR A 195 6.96 13.18 -12.34
C THR A 195 7.48 13.08 -13.76
N ARG A 196 8.52 12.27 -13.94
CA ARG A 196 9.04 11.94 -15.28
C ARG A 196 9.51 10.49 -15.31
N LEU A 197 9.05 9.74 -16.30
CA LEU A 197 9.61 8.42 -16.57
C LEU A 197 11.03 8.55 -17.14
N VAL A 198 11.96 7.76 -16.61
CA VAL A 198 13.36 7.69 -17.03
C VAL A 198 13.73 6.25 -17.37
N ASN A 199 14.41 6.04 -18.50
CA ASN A 199 14.81 4.70 -18.92
C ASN A 199 15.84 4.12 -17.95
N ILE A 200 15.65 2.87 -17.56
CA ILE A 200 16.71 2.08 -16.96
C ILE A 200 17.60 1.56 -18.10
N PRO A 201 18.95 1.69 -18.02
CA PRO A 201 19.83 1.12 -19.05
C PRO A 201 19.59 -0.39 -19.17
N PRO A 202 19.45 -0.97 -20.39
CA PRO A 202 19.14 -2.40 -20.56
C PRO A 202 20.19 -3.36 -19.98
N ILE A 203 21.38 -2.84 -19.67
CA ILE A 203 22.49 -3.59 -19.07
C ILE A 203 22.43 -3.59 -17.53
N ALA A 204 21.55 -2.78 -16.93
CA ALA A 204 21.43 -2.66 -15.48
C ALA A 204 20.44 -3.68 -14.95
N VAL A 205 20.83 -4.37 -13.87
CA VAL A 205 19.99 -5.29 -13.11
C VAL A 205 19.99 -4.81 -11.66
N PHE A 206 18.82 -4.75 -11.04
CA PHE A 206 18.65 -4.38 -9.64
C PHE A 206 18.16 -5.59 -8.84
N ASP A 207 19.03 -6.15 -8.02
CA ASP A 207 18.69 -7.25 -7.10
C ASP A 207 18.37 -6.70 -5.72
N VAL A 208 17.20 -7.08 -5.17
CA VAL A 208 16.81 -6.72 -3.80
C VAL A 208 17.20 -7.84 -2.84
N LEU A 209 18.14 -7.55 -1.95
CA LEU A 209 18.63 -8.48 -0.93
C LEU A 209 18.05 -8.09 0.44
N ASN A 210 17.13 -8.92 0.97
CA ASN A 210 16.60 -8.75 2.31
C ASN A 210 17.69 -9.11 3.35
N CYS A 211 17.98 -8.21 4.29
CA CYS A 211 18.95 -8.43 5.35
C CYS A 211 18.52 -9.47 6.40
N GLY A 212 17.24 -9.86 6.42
CA GLY A 212 16.68 -10.84 7.34
C GLY A 212 16.27 -10.25 8.70
N GLU A 213 16.49 -8.96 8.92
CA GLU A 213 16.06 -8.24 10.12
C GLU A 213 14.62 -7.76 9.98
N LYS A 214 13.81 -7.93 11.03
CA LYS A 214 12.46 -7.35 11.08
C LYS A 214 12.56 -5.91 11.60
N PRO A 215 12.24 -4.88 10.80
CA PRO A 215 12.27 -3.52 11.27
C PRO A 215 11.20 -3.30 12.34
N CYS A 216 11.58 -2.63 13.42
CA CYS A 216 10.67 -2.17 14.46
C CYS A 216 10.16 -0.77 14.07
N MET A 217 9.17 -0.70 13.18
CA MET A 217 8.49 0.55 12.85
C MET A 217 7.54 0.92 14.00
N TYR A 218 7.88 1.97 14.75
CA TYR A 218 7.16 2.59 15.90
C TYR A 218 7.26 1.92 17.30
N GLY A 219 7.62 2.75 18.29
CA GLY A 219 6.92 2.69 19.60
C GLY A 219 7.63 2.11 20.82
N LYS A 220 8.91 1.71 20.77
CA LYS A 220 9.73 1.70 21.99
C LYS A 220 10.75 2.82 21.87
N LEU A 221 10.45 3.95 22.53
CA LEU A 221 11.54 4.75 23.10
C LEU A 221 12.53 3.74 23.69
N LEU A 222 13.77 3.75 23.23
CA LEU A 222 14.85 3.06 23.91
C LEU A 222 14.64 3.34 25.41
N PRO A 223 14.55 2.32 26.28
CA PRO A 223 14.45 2.57 27.72
C PRO A 223 15.61 3.49 28.03
N LYS A 224 15.29 4.73 28.45
CA LYS A 224 16.20 5.87 28.64
C LYS A 224 17.64 5.40 28.56
N ALA A 225 18.30 5.60 27.41
CA ALA A 225 19.75 5.48 27.36
C ALA A 225 20.25 6.29 28.55
N GLY A 226 20.81 5.59 29.54
CA GLY A 226 21.29 6.21 30.75
C GLY A 226 22.33 7.22 30.30
N TRP A 227 21.95 8.50 30.35
CA TRP A 227 22.92 9.57 30.32
C TRP A 227 23.83 9.29 31.51
N VAL A 228 25.00 8.74 31.24
CA VAL A 228 26.08 8.73 32.23
C VAL A 228 26.32 10.19 32.54
N ASP A 229 25.98 10.55 33.76
CA ASP A 229 26.15 11.90 34.27
C ASP A 229 27.61 12.31 34.08
N ARG A 230 27.84 13.54 33.60
CA ARG A 230 29.18 14.05 33.27
C ARG A 230 30.05 14.32 34.50
N GLU A 231 29.60 13.96 35.70
CA GLU A 231 30.33 14.16 36.95
C GLU A 231 31.17 12.95 37.42
N THR A 232 31.15 11.80 36.75
CA THR A 232 31.90 10.61 37.22
C THR A 232 33.26 10.37 36.54
N ILE A 233 33.81 11.34 35.78
CA ILE A 233 35.10 11.18 35.07
C ILE A 233 36.28 11.91 35.73
N PHE A 234 36.09 12.59 36.87
CA PHE A 234 37.21 13.14 37.64
C PHE A 234 37.21 12.64 39.08
N HIS A 235 37.60 11.38 39.28
CA HIS A 235 38.31 10.91 40.48
C HIS A 235 38.87 9.51 40.28
N LYS A 236 40.03 9.42 39.61
CA LYS A 236 41.22 8.65 40.01
C LYS A 236 42.32 8.77 38.97
#